data_AF-A0A1B2AFR0-F1
#
_entry.id   AF-A0A1B2AFR0-F1
#
_cell.length_a   1.000
_cell.length_b   1.000
_cell.length_c   1.000
_cell.angle_alpha   90.00
_cell.angle_beta   90.00
_cell.angle_gamma   90.00
#
_symmetry.space_group_name_H-M   'P 1'
#
loop_
_entity.id
_entity.type
_entity.pdbx_description
1 polymer ?
#
loop_
_entity_poly.entity_id
_entity_poly.type
_entity_poly.pdbx_seq_one_letter_code
_entity_poly.pdbx_strand_id
1 'polypeptide(L)'
;MMRKTLVSTVAIAAAAVAVPGHAQDSSLSGLDLNSLRSEIQQRYDAALALSTDPAIVSGDNSRYVWANEAKVQCGIALGYLKSSTRDEVSIGKCEMAARLMNRVPAPYTPPPPPVVAAPPPEICSQRLPGIVFFEFDSAAPPADANQTIEFVSRNAAACNWTAFDVIGHTDRSGSNAYNMGLSERRAEAVASLMASMGIARSAISTSAQGEEQPRVPTEDGVRNPQNRRVEIGVR
;
A
#
# COMPACT_ATOMS: atom_id res chain seq x y z
N MET A 1 15.34 44.82 48.31
CA MET A 1 15.29 43.65 47.41
C MET A 1 14.54 44.06 46.13
N MET A 2 15.27 44.58 45.14
CA MET A 2 14.73 45.07 43.87
C MET A 2 14.93 44.01 42.79
N ARG A 3 13.84 43.45 42.25
CA ARG A 3 13.88 42.52 41.10
C ARG A 3 13.96 43.34 39.80
N LYS A 4 15.12 43.29 39.14
CA LYS A 4 15.31 43.77 37.76
C LYS A 4 14.85 42.68 36.80
N THR A 5 13.81 42.95 36.03
CA THR A 5 13.34 42.10 34.93
C THR A 5 14.12 42.48 33.67
N LEU A 6 14.99 41.59 33.19
CA LEU A 6 15.67 41.73 31.90
C LEU A 6 14.70 41.38 30.77
N VAL A 7 14.40 42.35 29.90
CA VAL A 7 13.72 42.12 28.62
C VAL A 7 14.78 41.71 27.60
N SER A 8 14.69 40.49 27.09
CA SER A 8 15.58 39.95 26.07
C SER A 8 14.96 40.18 24.69
N THR A 9 15.49 41.13 23.93
CA THR A 9 15.11 41.41 22.54
C THR A 9 15.87 40.46 21.62
N VAL A 10 15.17 39.48 21.03
CA VAL A 10 15.73 38.64 19.97
C VAL A 10 15.50 39.35 18.63
N ALA A 11 16.57 39.84 18.03
CA ALA A 11 16.57 40.37 16.67
C ALA A 11 16.54 39.20 15.67
N ILE A 12 15.44 39.07 14.91
CA ILE A 12 15.36 38.13 13.79
C ILE A 12 15.93 38.83 12.56
N ALA A 13 17.12 38.42 12.15
CA ALA A 13 17.71 38.82 10.88
C ALA A 13 16.97 38.13 9.73
N ALA A 14 16.24 38.91 8.92
CA ALA A 14 15.66 38.43 7.68
C ALA A 14 16.76 38.26 6.63
N ALA A 15 17.19 37.03 6.39
CA ALA A 15 18.05 36.69 5.25
C ALA A 15 17.20 36.73 3.96
N ALA A 16 17.42 37.76 3.14
CA ALA A 16 16.88 37.82 1.79
C ALA A 16 17.51 36.72 0.93
N VAL A 17 16.75 35.67 0.64
CA VAL A 17 17.13 34.67 -0.37
C VAL A 17 16.87 35.31 -1.73
N ALA A 18 17.94 35.69 -2.42
CA ALA A 18 17.90 36.12 -3.81
C ALA A 18 17.43 34.93 -4.67
N VAL A 19 16.23 35.05 -5.23
CA VAL A 19 15.72 34.13 -6.25
C VAL A 19 16.49 34.40 -7.54
N PRO A 20 17.19 33.41 -8.15
CA PRO A 20 17.80 33.61 -9.44
C PRO A 20 16.73 33.89 -10.49
N GLY A 21 16.95 34.94 -11.29
CA GLY A 21 16.00 35.48 -12.24
C GLY A 21 15.43 34.42 -13.17
N HIS A 22 14.12 34.46 -13.34
CA HIS A 22 13.41 33.71 -14.37
C HIS A 22 13.99 34.09 -15.73
N ALA A 23 14.55 33.11 -16.45
CA ALA A 23 14.92 33.27 -17.85
C ALA A 23 13.67 33.71 -18.62
N GLN A 24 13.69 34.94 -19.13
CA GLN A 24 12.58 35.45 -19.93
C GLN A 24 12.50 34.66 -21.24
N ASP A 25 11.32 34.09 -21.52
CA ASP A 25 10.97 33.37 -22.74
C ASP A 25 10.83 34.41 -23.90
N SER A 26 11.94 35.03 -24.27
CA SER A 26 12.02 35.94 -25.43
C SER A 26 12.13 35.08 -26.69
N SER A 27 11.01 34.92 -27.41
CA SER A 27 10.95 34.19 -28.68
C SER A 27 11.94 34.78 -29.69
N LEU A 28 12.86 33.96 -30.21
CA LEU A 28 13.91 34.39 -31.14
C LEU A 28 13.36 34.89 -32.49
N SER A 29 12.13 34.51 -32.82
CA SER A 29 11.52 34.74 -34.14
C SER A 29 11.24 36.22 -34.45
N GLY A 30 11.09 37.06 -33.42
CA GLY A 30 10.75 38.49 -33.56
C GLY A 30 11.95 39.45 -33.68
N LEU A 31 13.18 38.95 -33.55
CA LEU A 31 14.37 39.79 -33.49
C LEU A 31 14.85 40.25 -34.87
N ASP A 32 15.54 41.39 -34.96
CA ASP A 32 16.30 41.76 -36.16
C ASP A 32 17.52 40.84 -36.35
N LEU A 33 18.16 40.85 -37.53
CA LEU A 33 19.25 39.91 -37.83
C LEU A 33 20.49 40.06 -36.94
N ASN A 34 20.80 41.26 -36.47
CA ASN A 34 21.97 41.47 -35.61
C ASN A 34 21.68 40.97 -34.19
N SER A 35 20.51 41.33 -33.64
CA SER A 35 20.05 40.84 -32.34
C SER A 35 19.85 39.32 -32.33
N LEU A 36 19.29 38.76 -33.41
CA LEU A 36 19.13 37.32 -33.56
C LEU A 36 20.48 36.61 -33.57
N ARG A 37 21.48 37.15 -34.29
CA ARG A 37 22.83 36.58 -34.31
C ARG A 37 23.49 36.63 -32.93
N SER A 38 23.36 37.73 -32.20
CA SER A 38 23.93 37.83 -30.85
C SER A 38 23.28 36.86 -29.86
N GLU A 39 21.96 36.72 -29.90
CA GLU A 39 21.22 35.80 -29.03
C GLU A 39 21.58 34.33 -29.30
N ILE A 40 21.66 33.92 -30.58
CA ILE A 40 22.06 32.56 -30.94
C ILE A 40 23.53 32.31 -30.57
N GLN A 41 24.41 33.30 -30.74
CA GLN A 41 25.81 33.19 -30.34
C GLN A 41 25.93 33.00 -28.83
N GLN A 42 25.22 33.78 -28.03
CA GLN A 42 25.22 33.64 -26.58
C GLN A 42 24.74 32.25 -26.13
N ARG A 43 23.68 31.72 -26.76
CA ARG A 43 23.18 30.37 -26.49
C ARG A 43 24.18 29.29 -26.88
N TYR A 44 24.87 29.45 -28.01
CA TYR A 44 25.95 28.56 -28.43
C TYR A 44 27.10 28.54 -27.42
N ASP A 45 27.55 29.71 -26.97
CA ASP A 45 28.66 29.83 -26.01
C ASP A 45 28.29 29.22 -24.64
N ALA A 46 27.06 29.46 -24.18
CA ALA A 46 26.54 28.83 -22.96
C ALA A 46 26.46 27.30 -23.08
N ALA A 47 26.03 26.80 -24.24
CA ALA A 47 25.95 25.37 -24.52
C ALA A 47 27.34 24.72 -24.57
N LEU A 48 28.32 25.39 -25.19
CA LEU A 48 29.70 24.96 -25.22
C LEU A 48 30.26 24.84 -23.79
N ALA A 49 30.11 25.89 -22.97
CA ALA A 49 30.58 25.92 -21.59
C ALA A 49 29.99 24.77 -20.76
N LEU A 50 28.66 24.56 -20.82
CA LEU A 50 27.99 23.46 -20.12
C LEU A 50 28.43 22.08 -20.63
N SER A 51 28.67 21.92 -21.94
CA SER A 51 29.09 20.63 -22.50
C SER A 51 30.51 20.22 -22.10
N THR A 52 31.28 21.15 -21.53
CA THR A 52 32.65 20.93 -21.04
C THR A 52 32.77 20.96 -19.51
N ASP A 53 31.68 21.23 -18.79
CA ASP A 53 31.67 21.31 -17.33
C ASP A 53 31.76 19.89 -16.72
N PRO A 54 32.83 19.56 -15.95
CA PRO A 54 32.99 18.24 -15.34
C PRO A 54 31.83 17.82 -14.45
N ALA A 55 31.13 18.76 -13.79
CA ALA A 55 29.99 18.47 -12.93
C ALA A 55 28.75 18.05 -13.73
N ILE A 56 28.63 18.50 -14.98
CA ILE A 56 27.52 18.14 -15.87
C ILE A 56 27.83 16.86 -16.64
N VAL A 57 29.08 16.70 -17.09
CA VAL A 57 29.54 15.52 -17.85
C VAL A 57 29.47 14.24 -17.01
N SER A 58 29.84 14.30 -15.72
CA SER A 58 29.92 13.12 -14.84
C SER A 58 28.62 12.75 -14.12
N GLY A 59 27.57 13.59 -14.22
CA GLY A 59 26.42 13.54 -13.31
C GLY A 59 25.17 12.81 -13.80
N ASP A 60 25.24 11.96 -14.83
CA ASP A 60 24.07 11.30 -15.48
C ASP A 60 22.91 12.28 -15.75
N ASN A 61 23.25 13.53 -16.08
CA ASN A 61 22.30 14.62 -16.15
C ASN A 61 21.87 14.84 -17.60
N SER A 62 20.56 14.84 -17.86
CA SER A 62 20.00 15.17 -19.17
C SER A 62 20.46 16.54 -19.70
N ARG A 63 20.93 17.44 -18.82
CA ARG A 63 21.54 18.72 -19.20
C ARG A 63 22.78 18.55 -20.08
N TYR A 64 23.58 17.49 -19.94
CA TYR A 64 24.73 17.25 -20.80
C TYR A 64 24.31 16.97 -22.25
N VAL A 65 23.29 16.12 -22.42
CA VAL A 65 22.75 15.77 -23.74
C VAL A 65 22.20 17.02 -24.42
N TRP A 66 21.40 17.81 -23.71
CA TRP A 66 20.82 19.03 -24.25
C TRP A 66 21.85 20.14 -24.49
N ALA A 67 22.93 20.22 -23.70
CA ALA A 67 24.02 21.17 -23.95
C ALA A 67 24.75 20.82 -25.26
N ASN A 68 25.00 19.55 -25.52
CA ASN A 68 25.59 19.13 -26.81
C ASN A 68 24.65 19.41 -27.98
N GLU A 69 23.36 19.11 -27.83
CA GLU A 69 22.36 19.39 -28.86
C GLU A 69 22.26 20.91 -29.12
N ALA A 70 22.23 21.74 -28.08
CA ALA A 70 22.16 23.19 -28.21
C ALA A 70 23.40 23.75 -28.94
N LYS A 71 24.59 23.25 -28.60
CA LYS A 71 25.84 23.60 -29.31
C LYS A 71 25.73 23.30 -30.80
N VAL A 72 25.21 22.14 -31.19
CA VAL A 72 25.04 21.75 -32.59
C VAL A 72 24.00 22.63 -33.29
N GLN A 73 22.79 22.73 -32.73
CA GLN A 73 21.67 23.42 -33.39
C GLN A 73 21.90 24.93 -33.48
N CYS A 74 22.45 25.56 -32.44
CA CYS A 74 22.82 26.98 -32.50
C CYS A 74 23.97 27.23 -33.47
N GLY A 75 24.93 26.31 -33.60
CA GLY A 75 26.00 26.40 -34.60
C GLY A 75 25.48 26.36 -36.05
N ILE A 76 24.50 25.49 -36.34
CA ILE A 76 23.83 25.42 -37.64
C ILE A 76 23.08 26.73 -37.93
N ALA A 77 22.32 27.23 -36.95
CA ALA A 77 21.59 28.49 -37.09
C ALA A 77 22.54 29.68 -37.35
N LEU A 78 23.66 29.77 -36.63
CA LEU A 78 24.71 30.76 -36.91
C LEU A 78 25.27 30.63 -38.32
N GLY A 79 25.42 29.40 -38.83
CA GLY A 79 25.84 29.11 -40.19
C GLY A 79 24.94 29.77 -41.24
N TYR A 80 23.62 29.58 -41.14
CA TYR A 80 22.65 30.24 -42.01
C TYR A 80 22.66 31.76 -41.86
N LEU A 81 22.82 32.26 -40.63
CA LEU A 81 22.89 33.70 -40.40
C LEU A 81 24.13 34.34 -41.02
N LYS A 82 25.24 33.62 -41.29
CA LYS A 82 26.41 34.19 -41.99
C LYS A 82 26.07 34.65 -43.42
N SER A 83 25.14 33.98 -44.10
CA SER A 83 24.61 34.40 -45.41
C SER A 83 23.35 35.27 -45.30
N SER A 84 23.07 35.83 -44.11
CA SER A 84 21.84 36.57 -43.80
C SER A 84 20.54 35.77 -44.04
N THR A 85 20.62 34.43 -44.06
CA THR A 85 19.47 33.56 -44.22
C THR A 85 18.86 33.22 -42.86
N ARG A 86 17.54 33.39 -42.72
CA ARG A 86 16.79 33.02 -41.52
C ARG A 86 16.13 31.66 -41.72
N ASP A 87 16.79 30.60 -41.26
CA ASP A 87 16.19 29.26 -41.22
C ASP A 87 15.44 29.07 -39.91
N GLU A 88 14.11 29.22 -39.94
CA GLU A 88 13.25 29.16 -38.76
C GLU A 88 13.35 27.82 -38.02
N VAL A 89 13.58 26.72 -38.77
CA VAL A 89 13.72 25.38 -38.18
C VAL A 89 14.98 25.29 -37.32
N SER A 90 16.13 25.73 -37.83
CA SER A 90 17.39 25.70 -37.08
C SER A 90 17.35 26.66 -35.89
N ILE A 91 16.73 27.83 -36.04
CA ILE A 91 16.53 28.79 -34.95
C ILE A 91 15.66 28.18 -33.85
N GLY A 92 14.53 27.57 -34.21
CA GLY A 92 13.64 26.91 -33.26
C GLY A 92 14.30 25.73 -32.55
N LYS A 93 15.13 24.95 -33.25
CA LYS A 93 15.91 23.85 -32.65
C LYS A 93 16.96 24.37 -31.66
N CYS A 94 17.68 25.44 -32.00
CA CYS A 94 18.59 26.12 -31.06
C CYS A 94 17.84 26.60 -29.82
N GLU A 95 16.68 27.24 -30.00
CA GLU A 95 15.86 27.75 -28.91
C GLU A 95 15.40 26.65 -27.95
N MET A 96 14.85 25.58 -28.51
CA MET A 96 14.38 24.43 -27.75
C MET A 96 15.52 23.76 -26.97
N ALA A 97 16.64 23.46 -27.62
CA ALA A 97 17.76 22.80 -26.97
C ALA A 97 18.39 23.67 -25.87
N ALA A 98 18.55 24.98 -26.11
CA ALA A 98 19.02 25.93 -25.10
C ALA A 98 18.07 26.04 -23.91
N ARG A 99 16.76 25.90 -24.12
CA ARG A 99 15.79 25.84 -23.02
C ARG A 99 15.98 24.56 -22.20
N LEU A 100 16.15 23.42 -22.86
CA LEU A 100 16.22 22.11 -22.19
C LEU A 100 17.54 21.91 -21.42
N MET A 101 18.66 22.45 -21.90
CA MET A 101 19.95 22.37 -21.17
C MET A 101 19.96 23.18 -19.86
N ASN A 102 19.06 24.15 -19.74
CA ASN A 102 18.87 24.98 -18.55
C ASN A 102 17.80 24.42 -17.59
N ARG A 103 17.10 23.35 -17.96
CA ARG A 103 16.18 22.67 -17.03
C ARG A 103 17.00 21.79 -16.09
N VAL A 104 16.96 22.09 -14.80
CA VAL A 104 17.42 21.16 -13.76
C VAL A 104 16.35 20.07 -13.66
N PRO A 105 16.66 18.79 -13.94
CA PRO A 105 15.71 17.71 -13.73
C PRO A 105 15.30 17.69 -12.25
N ALA A 106 14.01 17.55 -11.98
CA ALA A 106 13.59 17.23 -10.61
C ALA A 106 14.33 15.94 -10.18
N PRO A 107 14.77 15.84 -8.91
CA PRO A 107 15.34 14.60 -8.40
C PRO A 107 14.39 13.44 -8.73
N TYR A 108 14.91 12.37 -9.33
CA TYR A 108 14.09 11.19 -9.59
C TYR A 108 13.68 10.59 -8.24
N THR A 109 12.41 10.76 -7.88
CA THR A 109 11.79 9.98 -6.81
C THR A 109 11.21 8.73 -7.45
N PRO A 110 11.70 7.51 -7.15
CA PRO A 110 11.07 6.30 -7.65
C PRO A 110 9.59 6.32 -7.25
N PRO A 111 8.68 5.92 -8.17
CA PRO A 111 7.29 5.77 -7.79
C PRO A 111 7.20 4.84 -6.58
N PRO A 112 6.28 5.10 -5.62
CA PRO A 112 6.08 4.16 -4.53
C PRO A 112 5.77 2.78 -5.14
N PRO A 113 6.36 1.70 -4.63
CA PRO A 113 6.09 0.36 -5.13
C PRO A 113 4.57 0.14 -5.14
N PRO A 114 4.01 -0.55 -6.15
CA PRO A 114 2.60 -0.89 -6.15
C PRO A 114 2.29 -1.60 -4.84
N VAL A 115 1.27 -1.13 -4.12
CA VAL A 115 0.74 -1.81 -2.94
C VAL A 115 0.19 -3.15 -3.42
N VAL A 116 1.02 -4.19 -3.39
CA VAL A 116 0.55 -5.56 -3.53
C VAL A 116 -0.36 -5.76 -2.32
N ALA A 117 -1.65 -6.00 -2.55
CA ALA A 117 -2.59 -6.29 -1.47
C ALA A 117 -1.97 -7.41 -0.63
N ALA A 118 -1.80 -7.15 0.67
CA ALA A 118 -1.26 -8.16 1.58
C ALA A 118 -2.08 -9.44 1.40
N PRO A 119 -1.44 -10.63 1.31
CA PRO A 119 -2.17 -11.88 1.23
C PRO A 119 -3.18 -11.93 2.39
N PRO A 120 -4.41 -12.44 2.16
CA PRO A 120 -5.38 -12.61 3.23
C PRO A 120 -4.72 -13.29 4.42
N PRO A 121 -4.98 -12.85 5.67
CA PRO A 121 -4.33 -13.43 6.82
C PRO A 121 -4.61 -14.94 6.86
N GLU A 122 -3.60 -15.74 7.20
CA GLU A 122 -3.64 -17.22 7.09
C GLU A 122 -4.86 -17.86 7.76
N ILE A 123 -5.41 -17.19 8.77
CA ILE A 123 -6.65 -17.58 9.47
C ILE A 123 -7.83 -17.79 8.50
N CYS A 124 -7.92 -17.03 7.42
CA CYS A 124 -9.05 -17.08 6.49
C CYS A 124 -9.07 -18.36 5.64
N SER A 125 -7.94 -19.06 5.56
CA SER A 125 -7.81 -20.33 4.82
C SER A 125 -8.26 -21.55 5.64
N GLN A 126 -8.61 -21.37 6.92
CA GLN A 126 -9.01 -22.47 7.80
C GLN A 126 -10.47 -22.86 7.59
N ARG A 127 -10.73 -24.13 7.25
CA ARG A 127 -12.09 -24.69 7.11
C ARG A 127 -12.83 -24.80 8.45
N LEU A 128 -12.10 -24.99 9.54
CA LEU A 128 -12.61 -25.13 10.90
C LEU A 128 -12.03 -24.02 11.78
N PRO A 129 -12.57 -22.79 11.73
CA PRO A 129 -12.04 -21.67 12.49
C PRO A 129 -12.24 -21.77 14.01
N GLY A 130 -13.04 -22.73 14.51
CA GLY A 130 -13.25 -22.90 15.95
C GLY A 130 -13.69 -24.30 16.36
N ILE A 131 -13.28 -24.71 17.55
CA ILE A 131 -13.75 -25.92 18.24
C ILE A 131 -14.02 -25.57 19.69
N VAL A 132 -15.18 -25.98 20.21
CA VAL A 132 -15.57 -25.81 21.61
C VAL A 132 -15.62 -27.19 22.28
N PHE A 133 -14.88 -27.38 23.37
CA PHE A 133 -14.91 -28.63 24.14
C PHE A 133 -15.97 -28.55 25.25
N PHE A 134 -16.46 -29.69 25.70
CA PHE A 134 -17.53 -29.75 26.70
C PHE A 134 -17.17 -30.68 27.86
N GLU A 135 -17.69 -30.32 29.03
CA GLU A 135 -17.67 -31.20 30.20
C GLU A 135 -18.51 -32.46 29.98
N PHE A 136 -18.19 -33.48 30.78
CA PHE A 136 -18.94 -34.72 30.76
C PHE A 136 -20.42 -34.45 31.09
N ASP A 137 -21.32 -35.07 30.31
CA ASP A 137 -22.77 -35.00 30.50
C ASP A 137 -23.39 -33.59 30.49
N SER A 138 -22.69 -32.60 29.95
CA SER A 138 -23.14 -31.20 29.91
C SER A 138 -23.38 -30.72 28.48
N ALA A 139 -24.44 -29.94 28.30
CA ALA A 139 -24.70 -29.14 27.09
C ALA A 139 -24.40 -27.64 27.28
N ALA A 140 -23.96 -27.23 28.47
CA ALA A 140 -23.58 -25.85 28.74
C ALA A 140 -22.20 -25.55 28.12
N PRO A 141 -22.07 -24.54 27.24
CA PRO A 141 -20.77 -24.13 26.75
C PRO A 141 -19.89 -23.65 27.91
N PRO A 142 -18.63 -24.09 28.01
CA PRO A 142 -17.70 -23.58 29.00
C PRO A 142 -17.32 -22.11 28.74
N ALA A 143 -16.71 -21.45 29.73
CA ALA A 143 -16.41 -20.02 29.65
C ALA A 143 -15.42 -19.66 28.53
N ASP A 144 -14.51 -20.56 28.19
CA ASP A 144 -13.53 -20.42 27.10
C ASP A 144 -14.19 -20.47 25.71
N ALA A 145 -15.40 -21.05 25.58
CA ALA A 145 -16.19 -21.02 24.35
C ALA A 145 -16.41 -19.58 23.84
N ASN A 146 -16.53 -18.61 24.76
CA ASN A 146 -16.69 -17.20 24.40
C ASN A 146 -15.49 -16.68 23.61
N GLN A 147 -14.26 -17.07 23.99
CA GLN A 147 -13.05 -16.62 23.30
C GLN A 147 -12.98 -17.18 21.89
N THR A 148 -13.33 -18.46 21.71
CA THR A 148 -13.39 -19.11 20.40
C THR A 148 -14.42 -18.44 19.50
N ILE A 149 -15.62 -18.18 20.01
CA ILE A 149 -16.72 -17.60 19.22
C ILE A 149 -16.45 -16.13 18.92
N GLU A 150 -15.88 -15.39 19.86
CA GLU A 150 -15.44 -14.02 19.63
C GLU A 150 -14.37 -13.94 18.53
N PHE A 151 -13.42 -14.88 18.51
CA PHE A 151 -12.46 -15.00 17.42
C PHE A 151 -13.16 -15.22 16.07
N VAL A 152 -14.13 -16.14 16.00
CA VAL A 152 -14.90 -16.38 14.77
C VAL A 152 -15.67 -15.13 14.33
N SER A 153 -16.40 -14.48 15.24
CA SER A 153 -17.22 -13.30 14.96
C SER A 153 -16.37 -12.12 14.47
N ARG A 154 -15.26 -11.81 15.16
CA ARG A 154 -14.38 -10.69 14.79
C ARG A 154 -13.73 -10.87 13.42
N ASN A 155 -13.44 -12.11 13.02
CA ASN A 155 -12.77 -12.39 11.75
C ASN A 155 -13.73 -12.72 10.59
N ALA A 156 -15.03 -12.94 10.86
CA ALA A 156 -16.00 -13.33 9.85
C ALA A 156 -16.05 -12.37 8.65
N ALA A 157 -16.05 -11.06 8.90
CA ALA A 157 -16.08 -10.05 7.84
C ALA A 157 -14.75 -10.00 7.06
N ALA A 158 -13.61 -10.04 7.76
CA ALA A 158 -12.29 -9.97 7.14
C ALA A 158 -11.99 -11.20 6.26
N CYS A 159 -12.50 -12.37 6.67
CA CYS A 159 -12.33 -13.62 5.96
C CYS A 159 -13.49 -13.99 5.03
N ASN A 160 -14.49 -13.11 4.89
CA ASN A 160 -15.70 -13.34 4.10
C ASN A 160 -16.43 -14.65 4.46
N TRP A 161 -16.42 -15.02 5.75
CA TRP A 161 -17.19 -16.16 6.26
C TRP A 161 -18.65 -15.76 6.41
N THR A 162 -19.46 -16.19 5.47
CA THR A 162 -20.89 -15.82 5.39
C THR A 162 -21.83 -16.92 5.87
N ALA A 163 -21.29 -18.12 6.09
CA ALA A 163 -22.03 -19.33 6.35
C ALA A 163 -21.23 -20.26 7.27
N PHE A 164 -21.89 -20.77 8.30
CA PHE A 164 -21.30 -21.61 9.33
C PHE A 164 -22.05 -22.93 9.48
N ASP A 165 -21.29 -24.00 9.65
CA ASP A 165 -21.81 -25.31 10.03
C ASP A 165 -21.33 -25.64 11.45
N VAL A 166 -22.28 -25.89 12.36
CA VAL A 166 -22.03 -26.15 13.77
C VAL A 166 -22.39 -27.59 14.07
N ILE A 167 -21.38 -28.43 14.30
CA ILE A 167 -21.54 -29.89 14.37
C ILE A 167 -21.22 -30.36 15.79
N GLY A 168 -22.20 -30.96 16.45
CA GLY A 168 -22.03 -31.52 17.79
C GLY A 168 -21.54 -32.96 17.77
N HIS A 169 -20.61 -33.29 18.66
CA HIS A 169 -20.10 -34.63 18.91
C HIS A 169 -20.05 -34.96 20.41
N THR A 170 -20.09 -36.25 20.72
CA THR A 170 -19.91 -36.80 22.07
C THR A 170 -18.73 -37.77 22.12
N ASP A 171 -18.34 -38.17 23.32
CA ASP A 171 -17.56 -39.40 23.47
C ASP A 171 -18.47 -40.62 23.36
N ARG A 172 -17.86 -41.82 23.42
CA ARG A 172 -18.57 -43.09 23.24
C ARG A 172 -19.19 -43.61 24.54
N SER A 173 -19.36 -42.74 25.53
CA SER A 173 -19.95 -43.13 26.81
C SER A 173 -21.44 -42.84 26.80
N GLY A 174 -22.25 -43.86 27.06
CA GLY A 174 -23.72 -43.77 27.00
C GLY A 174 -24.31 -44.51 25.81
N SER A 175 -25.60 -44.31 25.55
CA SER A 175 -26.27 -44.91 24.38
C SER A 175 -26.22 -43.97 23.18
N ASN A 176 -26.22 -44.53 21.96
CA ASN A 176 -26.26 -43.75 20.72
C ASN A 176 -27.40 -42.72 20.70
N ALA A 177 -28.60 -43.11 21.13
CA ALA A 177 -29.75 -42.22 21.17
C ALA A 177 -29.54 -41.04 22.14
N TYR A 178 -28.94 -41.31 23.30
CA TYR A 178 -28.57 -40.27 24.26
C TYR A 178 -27.54 -39.31 23.67
N ASN A 179 -26.49 -39.86 23.08
CA ASN A 179 -25.38 -39.12 22.50
C ASN A 179 -25.81 -38.25 21.31
N MET A 180 -26.76 -38.73 20.51
CA MET A 180 -27.37 -37.93 19.45
C MET A 180 -28.12 -36.70 20.01
N GLY A 181 -28.99 -36.90 21.00
CA GLY A 181 -29.70 -35.79 21.64
C GLY A 181 -28.77 -34.81 22.38
N LEU A 182 -27.70 -35.31 23.00
CA LEU A 182 -26.72 -34.45 23.69
C LEU A 182 -25.90 -33.62 22.70
N SER A 183 -25.45 -34.21 21.60
CA SER A 183 -24.71 -33.48 20.57
C SER A 183 -25.57 -32.41 19.89
N GLU A 184 -26.86 -32.67 19.65
CA GLU A 184 -27.81 -31.68 19.13
C GLU A 184 -27.94 -30.47 20.06
N ARG A 185 -28.16 -30.70 21.36
CA ARG A 185 -28.25 -29.62 22.36
C ARG A 185 -26.98 -28.79 22.45
N ARG A 186 -25.81 -29.42 22.32
CA ARG A 186 -24.51 -28.71 22.32
C ARG A 186 -24.36 -27.83 21.07
N ALA A 187 -24.71 -28.36 19.90
CA ALA A 187 -24.66 -27.60 18.66
C ALA A 187 -25.60 -26.37 18.73
N GLU A 188 -26.81 -26.55 19.26
CA GLU A 188 -27.76 -25.44 19.44
C GLU A 188 -27.28 -24.39 20.45
N ALA A 189 -26.64 -24.82 21.55
CA ALA A 189 -26.08 -23.92 22.55
C ALA A 189 -24.95 -23.06 21.96
N VAL A 190 -24.05 -23.65 21.17
CA VAL A 190 -22.99 -22.92 20.47
C VAL A 190 -23.58 -21.99 19.42
N ALA A 191 -24.56 -22.44 18.64
CA ALA A 191 -25.22 -21.60 17.64
C ALA A 191 -25.95 -20.39 18.25
N SER A 192 -26.60 -20.58 19.40
CA SER A 192 -27.23 -19.50 20.17
C SER A 192 -26.19 -18.50 20.68
N LEU A 193 -25.05 -18.99 21.17
CA LEU A 193 -23.95 -18.15 21.62
C LEU A 193 -23.33 -17.35 20.47
N MET A 194 -23.08 -17.98 19.32
CA MET A 194 -22.68 -17.31 18.07
C MET A 194 -23.66 -16.22 17.66
N ALA A 195 -24.97 -16.49 17.75
CA ALA A 195 -26.00 -15.51 17.43
C ALA A 195 -25.99 -14.30 18.38
N SER A 196 -25.79 -14.54 19.68
CA SER A 196 -25.65 -13.46 20.66
C SER A 196 -24.42 -12.58 20.43
N MET A 197 -23.40 -13.09 19.72
CA MET A 197 -22.17 -12.40 19.37
C MET A 197 -22.17 -11.82 17.94
N GLY A 198 -23.35 -11.68 17.33
CA GLY A 198 -23.55 -10.91 16.09
C GLY A 198 -23.54 -11.72 14.78
N ILE A 199 -23.38 -13.05 14.84
CA ILE A 199 -23.53 -13.90 13.65
C ILE A 199 -25.03 -14.13 13.41
N ALA A 200 -25.54 -13.79 12.23
CA ALA A 200 -26.96 -13.98 11.94
C ALA A 200 -27.37 -15.45 12.06
N ARG A 201 -28.48 -15.76 12.75
CA ARG A 201 -28.93 -17.15 12.92
C ARG A 201 -29.17 -17.87 11.60
N SER A 202 -29.60 -17.15 10.57
CA SER A 202 -29.78 -17.66 9.20
C SER A 202 -28.49 -18.09 8.51
N ALA A 203 -27.33 -17.61 8.99
CA ALA A 203 -26.02 -18.03 8.48
C ALA A 203 -25.53 -19.33 9.14
N ILE A 204 -26.20 -19.82 10.19
CA ILE A 204 -25.74 -20.95 11.01
C ILE A 204 -26.62 -22.18 10.75
N SER A 205 -26.01 -23.25 10.26
CA SER A 205 -26.61 -24.59 10.19
C SER A 205 -26.12 -25.43 11.37
N THR A 206 -27.01 -26.18 12.03
CA THR A 206 -26.66 -27.07 13.15
C THR A 206 -26.85 -28.53 12.75
N SER A 207 -25.95 -29.41 13.20
CA SER A 207 -26.09 -30.85 13.03
C SER A 207 -25.53 -31.61 14.23
N ALA A 208 -26.01 -32.83 14.41
CA ALA A 208 -25.62 -33.73 15.50
C ALA A 208 -25.02 -35.01 14.90
N GLN A 209 -23.91 -35.47 15.45
CA GLN A 209 -23.23 -36.70 15.02
C GLN A 209 -23.12 -37.73 16.14
N GLY A 210 -23.60 -37.40 17.35
CA GLY A 210 -23.42 -38.24 18.53
C GLY A 210 -21.97 -38.71 18.68
N GLU A 211 -21.80 -40.02 18.80
CA GLU A 211 -20.51 -40.70 18.97
C GLU A 211 -19.93 -41.28 17.67
N GLU A 212 -20.59 -41.06 16.52
CA GLU A 212 -20.28 -41.73 15.25
C GLU A 212 -18.97 -41.24 14.62
N GLN A 213 -18.56 -40.01 14.93
CA GLN A 213 -17.37 -39.35 14.39
C GLN A 213 -16.42 -38.90 15.52
N PRO A 214 -15.75 -39.85 16.19
CA PRO A 214 -14.80 -39.52 17.25
C PRO A 214 -13.56 -38.84 16.64
N ARG A 215 -13.07 -37.80 17.32
CA ARG A 215 -11.81 -37.13 16.96
C ARG A 215 -10.61 -38.01 17.28
N VAL A 216 -10.65 -38.66 18.44
CA VAL A 216 -9.69 -39.66 18.90
C VAL A 216 -10.41 -41.00 18.92
N PRO A 217 -9.96 -42.00 18.15
CA PRO A 217 -10.52 -43.33 18.20
C PRO A 217 -10.47 -43.89 19.63
N THR A 218 -11.62 -44.29 20.16
CA THR A 218 -11.74 -44.93 21.47
C THR A 218 -12.66 -46.12 21.37
N GLU A 219 -12.54 -47.04 22.32
CA GLU A 219 -13.49 -48.15 22.48
C GLU A 219 -14.86 -47.64 22.95
N ASP A 220 -15.87 -48.51 22.85
CA ASP A 220 -17.21 -48.24 23.35
C ASP A 220 -17.22 -48.06 24.87
N GLY A 221 -18.04 -47.13 25.38
CA GLY A 221 -18.09 -46.77 26.80
C GLY A 221 -16.95 -45.88 27.30
N VAL A 222 -15.90 -45.63 26.48
CA VAL A 222 -14.74 -44.85 26.91
C VAL A 222 -15.02 -43.35 26.86
N ARG A 223 -14.79 -42.68 27.99
CA ARG A 223 -14.87 -41.23 28.11
C ARG A 223 -13.62 -40.57 27.53
N ASN A 224 -13.80 -39.56 26.70
CA ASN A 224 -12.69 -38.80 26.14
C ASN A 224 -13.06 -37.31 25.96
N PRO A 225 -12.37 -36.38 26.64
CA PRO A 225 -12.67 -34.95 26.55
C PRO A 225 -12.50 -34.37 25.15
N GLN A 226 -11.57 -34.90 24.35
CA GLN A 226 -11.35 -34.42 22.99
C GLN A 226 -12.47 -34.83 22.02
N ASN A 227 -13.24 -35.87 22.35
CA ASN A 227 -14.40 -36.28 21.55
C ASN A 227 -15.66 -35.46 21.90
N ARG A 228 -15.76 -34.96 23.14
CA ARG A 228 -16.85 -34.07 23.59
C ARG A 228 -16.63 -32.65 23.08
N ARG A 229 -17.08 -32.39 21.86
CA ARG A 229 -16.80 -31.13 21.18
C ARG A 229 -17.94 -30.68 20.28
N VAL A 230 -17.93 -29.41 19.95
CA VAL A 230 -18.65 -28.82 18.83
C VAL A 230 -17.63 -28.22 17.88
N GLU A 231 -17.72 -28.57 16.60
CA GLU A 231 -16.90 -28.01 15.53
C GLU A 231 -17.67 -26.88 14.84
N ILE A 232 -16.99 -25.76 14.58
CA ILE A 232 -17.50 -24.62 13.83
C ILE A 232 -16.75 -24.59 12.51
N GLY A 233 -17.44 -24.95 11.43
CA GLY A 233 -16.93 -24.92 10.06
C GLY A 233 -17.46 -23.73 9.27
N VAL A 234 -16.74 -23.36 8.20
CA VAL A 234 -17.15 -22.32 7.24
C VAL A 234 -17.36 -22.91 5.85
N ARG A 235 -18.31 -22.34 5.10
CA ARG A 235 -18.71 -22.75 3.75
C ARG A 235 -18.42 -21.67 2.72
#